data_AF-A0AB39SL34-F1
#
_entry.id   AF-A0AB39SL34-F1
#
_cell.length_a   1.000
_cell.length_b   1.000
_cell.length_c   1.000
_cell.angle_alpha   90.00
_cell.angle_beta   90.00
_cell.angle_gamma   90.00
#
_symmetry.space_group_name_H-M   'P 1'
#
loop_
_entity.id
_entity.type
_entity.pdbx_description
1 polymer ?
#
loop_
_entity_poly.entity_id
_entity_poly.type
_entity_poly.pdbx_seq_one_letter_code
_entity_poly.pdbx_strand_id
1 'polypeptide(L)'
;MEDWLGLRLPADYKRLADGYGPLDFGEYVWIHVPCVQRDRFDYGEWLRATHRQARIGARGLPEAERPVFHPEPGGLLAWGRTRGGDVLFWDTSACVDPDKWTVVVQHSGAVPGSGLLRWHQYDLTLTDYLRHTVRDTWELPSPPGPLLGPLPGTVARTAFLSEAEVWTPPAPVPPRLTGAERCIALESGTGLDGLRLLAPPPERPYLGDGSWEGLFAELGTSLPGQYVRLMDEYGAGIWSGWLRFHTPLRTGERRFLTHVEETADAYRQLKEGRPSWYPLAIWPEPGGFLPFANSIDGDYLGWLTEGEDPDAWPLIVWPRHADQGPPLEGGLIDTLLDWQRGTLVTNGFAVLDEEDDPVELADFRPWNTHAYW
;
A
#
# COMPACT_ATOMS: atom_id res chain seq x y z
N MET A 1 -23.13 -13.72 -0.56
CA MET A 1 -21.83 -13.53 -1.23
C MET A 1 -22.04 -13.25 -2.71
N GLU A 2 -22.68 -14.13 -3.49
CA GLU A 2 -22.96 -13.86 -4.93
C GLU A 2 -23.72 -12.54 -5.12
N ASP A 3 -24.68 -12.23 -4.24
CA ASP A 3 -25.39 -10.92 -4.25
C ASP A 3 -24.47 -9.72 -4.00
N TRP A 4 -23.44 -9.89 -3.16
CA TRP A 4 -22.46 -8.84 -2.87
C TRP A 4 -21.47 -8.65 -4.01
N LEU A 5 -21.11 -9.74 -4.69
CA LEU A 5 -20.34 -9.69 -5.93
C LEU A 5 -21.20 -9.21 -7.11
N GLY A 6 -22.53 -9.30 -7.07
CA GLY A 6 -23.36 -9.06 -8.24
C GLY A 6 -23.17 -10.08 -9.36
N LEU A 7 -22.54 -11.23 -9.08
CA LEU A 7 -22.21 -12.28 -10.02
C LEU A 7 -22.44 -13.67 -9.41
N ARG A 8 -22.77 -14.64 -10.25
CA ARG A 8 -22.78 -16.06 -9.88
C ARG A 8 -21.37 -16.62 -9.99
N LEU A 9 -20.99 -17.51 -9.08
CA LEU A 9 -19.71 -18.22 -9.11
C LEU A 9 -19.83 -19.60 -9.75
N PRO A 10 -18.72 -20.13 -10.31
CA PRO A 10 -18.65 -21.49 -10.82
C PRO A 10 -19.13 -22.54 -9.81
N ALA A 11 -19.87 -23.55 -10.27
CA ALA A 11 -20.43 -24.59 -9.43
C ALA A 11 -19.36 -25.51 -8.84
N ASP A 12 -18.25 -25.73 -9.54
CA ASP A 12 -17.12 -26.52 -9.06
C ASP A 12 -16.40 -25.83 -7.89
N TYR A 13 -16.18 -24.53 -7.96
CA TYR A 13 -15.65 -23.71 -6.87
C TYR A 13 -16.54 -23.80 -5.62
N LYS A 14 -17.86 -23.64 -5.78
CA LYS A 14 -18.80 -23.74 -4.65
C LYS A 14 -18.75 -25.10 -3.98
N ARG A 15 -18.68 -26.19 -4.76
CA ARG A 15 -18.50 -27.55 -4.20
C ARG A 15 -17.21 -27.69 -3.40
N LEU A 16 -16.10 -27.11 -3.88
CA LEU A 16 -14.83 -27.13 -3.16
C LEU A 16 -14.92 -26.33 -1.85
N ALA A 17 -15.51 -25.13 -1.91
CA ALA A 17 -15.69 -24.26 -0.75
C ALA A 17 -16.59 -24.90 0.31
N ASP A 18 -17.73 -25.48 -0.08
CA ASP A 18 -18.68 -26.14 0.82
C ASP A 18 -18.10 -27.43 1.42
N GLY A 19 -17.28 -28.16 0.66
CA GLY A 19 -16.70 -29.43 1.09
C GLY A 19 -15.49 -29.31 2.01
N TYR A 20 -14.62 -28.32 1.77
CA TYR A 20 -13.31 -28.22 2.43
C TYR A 20 -13.09 -26.90 3.20
N GLY A 21 -13.86 -25.86 2.90
CA GLY A 21 -13.57 -24.50 3.35
C GLY A 21 -12.29 -23.94 2.70
N PRO A 22 -11.57 -23.01 3.34
CA PRO A 22 -10.32 -22.48 2.79
C PRO A 22 -9.28 -23.61 2.70
N LEU A 23 -8.71 -23.82 1.52
CA LEU A 23 -7.96 -25.06 1.22
C LEU A 23 -6.66 -24.79 0.45
N ASP A 24 -5.67 -25.61 0.76
CA ASP A 24 -4.42 -25.75 0.02
C ASP A 24 -4.56 -26.92 -0.96
N PHE A 25 -4.37 -26.64 -2.25
CA PHE A 25 -4.29 -27.62 -3.31
C PHE A 25 -2.80 -27.86 -3.66
N GLY A 26 -2.39 -29.12 -3.62
CA GLY A 26 -1.02 -29.55 -3.87
C GLY A 26 0.01 -28.86 -2.99
N GLU A 27 -0.38 -28.51 -1.75
CA GLU A 27 0.42 -27.75 -0.79
C GLU A 27 0.95 -26.39 -1.31
N TYR A 28 0.47 -25.91 -2.46
CA TYR A 28 1.07 -24.76 -3.14
C TYR A 28 0.06 -23.71 -3.59
N VAL A 29 -1.12 -24.12 -4.06
CA VAL A 29 -2.20 -23.20 -4.46
C VAL A 29 -3.16 -23.05 -3.30
N TRP A 30 -3.29 -21.84 -2.79
CA TRP A 30 -4.32 -21.50 -1.83
C TRP A 30 -5.57 -21.04 -2.59
N ILE A 31 -6.66 -21.79 -2.46
CA ILE A 31 -7.97 -21.39 -2.96
C ILE A 31 -8.67 -20.59 -1.86
N HIS A 32 -8.90 -19.31 -2.13
CA HIS A 32 -9.58 -18.41 -1.20
C HIS A 32 -11.09 -18.59 -1.34
N VAL A 33 -11.74 -18.95 -0.23
CA VAL A 33 -13.19 -19.09 -0.13
C VAL A 33 -13.77 -17.97 0.73
N PRO A 34 -15.08 -17.68 0.64
CA PRO A 34 -15.73 -16.67 1.47
C PRO A 34 -15.73 -17.07 2.95
N CYS A 35 -14.63 -16.77 3.63
CA CYS A 35 -14.44 -17.01 5.06
C CYS A 35 -13.79 -15.80 5.75
N VAL A 36 -13.93 -15.75 7.07
CA VAL A 36 -13.31 -14.75 7.93
C VAL A 36 -12.60 -15.45 9.09
N GLN A 37 -11.44 -14.95 9.48
CA GLN A 37 -10.82 -15.27 10.76
C GLN A 37 -10.29 -13.98 11.36
N ARG A 38 -10.78 -13.66 12.57
CA ARG A 38 -10.49 -12.40 13.26
C ARG A 38 -8.98 -12.12 13.32
N ASP A 39 -8.61 -10.87 13.03
CA ASP A 39 -7.23 -10.37 13.06
C ASP A 39 -6.26 -11.10 12.10
N ARG A 40 -6.78 -11.91 11.15
CA ARG A 40 -5.97 -12.67 10.19
C ARG A 40 -6.42 -12.55 8.75
N PHE A 41 -7.72 -12.70 8.48
CA PHE A 41 -8.23 -12.73 7.12
C PHE A 41 -9.71 -12.32 7.06
N ASP A 42 -10.03 -11.44 6.12
CA ASP A 42 -11.38 -11.18 5.66
C ASP A 42 -11.42 -11.31 4.13
N TYR A 43 -12.35 -12.12 3.62
CA TYR A 43 -12.45 -12.38 2.18
C TYR A 43 -12.72 -11.10 1.36
N GLY A 44 -13.56 -10.20 1.85
CA GLY A 44 -13.89 -8.96 1.17
C GLY A 44 -12.72 -7.98 1.13
N GLU A 45 -11.99 -7.85 2.24
CA GLU A 45 -10.76 -7.05 2.29
C GLU A 45 -9.69 -7.63 1.38
N TRP A 46 -9.47 -8.94 1.43
CA TRP A 46 -8.52 -9.64 0.56
C TRP A 46 -8.82 -9.44 -0.91
N LEU A 47 -10.08 -9.58 -1.33
CA LEU A 47 -10.49 -9.45 -2.72
C LEU A 47 -10.23 -8.02 -3.23
N ARG A 48 -10.68 -7.01 -2.48
CA ARG A 48 -10.47 -5.59 -2.81
C ARG A 48 -8.99 -5.23 -2.88
N ALA A 49 -8.22 -5.63 -1.86
CA ALA A 49 -6.79 -5.37 -1.81
C ALA A 49 -6.05 -6.04 -2.97
N THR A 50 -6.43 -7.27 -3.31
CA THR A 50 -5.82 -8.05 -4.39
C THR A 50 -6.13 -7.43 -5.76
N HIS A 51 -7.37 -7.04 -6.02
CA HIS A 51 -7.74 -6.34 -7.27
C HIS A 51 -7.01 -5.00 -7.39
N ARG A 52 -6.98 -4.20 -6.31
CA ARG A 52 -6.26 -2.93 -6.28
C ARG A 52 -4.76 -3.11 -6.56
N GLN A 53 -4.11 -4.06 -5.91
CA GLN A 53 -2.69 -4.36 -6.12
C GLN A 53 -2.41 -4.84 -7.55
N ALA A 54 -3.28 -5.68 -8.10
CA ALA A 54 -3.15 -6.17 -9.47
C ALA A 54 -3.29 -5.03 -10.50
N ARG A 55 -4.25 -4.12 -10.28
CA ARG A 55 -4.48 -2.92 -11.10
C ARG A 55 -3.29 -1.97 -11.06
N ILE A 56 -2.78 -1.64 -9.87
CA ILE A 56 -1.55 -0.85 -9.70
C ILE A 56 -0.39 -1.52 -10.42
N GLY A 57 -0.23 -2.83 -10.26
CA GLY A 57 0.79 -3.61 -10.93
C GLY A 57 0.69 -3.56 -12.46
N ALA A 58 -0.52 -3.46 -13.01
CA ALA A 58 -0.77 -3.40 -14.44
C ALA A 58 -0.52 -2.01 -15.07
N ARG A 59 -0.33 -0.95 -14.27
CA ARG A 59 -0.10 0.43 -14.79
C ARG A 59 1.08 0.54 -15.75
N GLY A 60 2.11 -0.28 -15.55
CA GLY A 60 3.28 -0.34 -16.44
C GLY A 60 2.99 -0.95 -17.81
N LEU A 61 1.82 -1.53 -18.04
CA LEU A 61 1.41 -2.07 -19.33
C LEU A 61 0.79 -0.97 -20.22
N PRO A 62 0.84 -1.12 -21.55
CA PRO A 62 0.06 -0.32 -22.48
C PRO A 62 -1.42 -0.33 -22.09
N GLU A 63 -2.11 0.81 -22.22
CA GLU A 63 -3.51 0.96 -21.79
C GLU A 63 -4.44 -0.13 -22.36
N ALA A 64 -4.27 -0.47 -23.64
CA ALA A 64 -5.05 -1.52 -24.31
C ALA A 64 -4.80 -2.95 -23.79
N GLU A 65 -3.73 -3.17 -23.03
CA GLU A 65 -3.35 -4.47 -22.45
C GLU A 65 -3.63 -4.54 -20.94
N ARG A 66 -4.12 -3.45 -20.33
CA ARG A 66 -4.43 -3.43 -18.90
C ARG A 66 -5.66 -4.29 -18.62
N PRO A 67 -5.59 -5.28 -17.73
CA PRO A 67 -6.76 -6.05 -17.34
C PRO A 67 -7.76 -5.15 -16.61
N VAL A 68 -9.03 -5.38 -16.89
CA VAL A 68 -10.16 -4.82 -16.15
C VAL A 68 -10.43 -5.72 -14.94
N PHE A 69 -10.85 -5.16 -13.81
CA PHE A 69 -11.12 -5.92 -12.58
C PHE A 69 -12.56 -5.73 -12.11
N HIS A 70 -13.15 -6.80 -11.57
CA HIS A 70 -14.47 -6.72 -10.95
C HIS A 70 -14.43 -5.72 -9.76
N PRO A 71 -15.40 -4.79 -9.62
CA PRO A 71 -16.79 -4.84 -10.10
C PRO A 71 -17.07 -4.32 -11.51
N GLU A 72 -16.06 -3.90 -12.27
CA GLU A 72 -16.30 -3.47 -13.65
C GLU A 72 -16.83 -4.64 -14.51
N PRO A 73 -17.78 -4.38 -15.44
CA PRO A 73 -18.36 -5.43 -16.27
C PRO A 73 -17.30 -6.21 -17.07
N GLY A 74 -17.29 -7.53 -16.93
CA GLY A 74 -16.30 -8.40 -17.59
C GLY A 74 -14.92 -8.39 -16.92
N GLY A 75 -14.76 -7.74 -15.77
CA GLY A 75 -13.49 -7.68 -15.06
C GLY A 75 -13.06 -9.02 -14.47
N LEU A 76 -11.75 -9.17 -14.28
CA LEU A 76 -11.13 -10.31 -13.61
C LEU A 76 -11.58 -10.40 -12.15
N LEU A 77 -11.88 -11.62 -11.69
CA LEU A 77 -12.27 -11.92 -10.32
C LEU A 77 -11.26 -12.87 -9.66
N ALA A 78 -10.53 -12.39 -8.65
CA ALA A 78 -9.53 -13.20 -7.96
C ALA A 78 -10.17 -14.33 -7.14
N TRP A 79 -9.56 -15.50 -7.16
CA TRP A 79 -10.04 -16.68 -6.43
C TRP A 79 -8.95 -17.47 -5.70
N GLY A 80 -7.68 -17.20 -6.00
CA GLY A 80 -6.59 -17.96 -5.41
C GLY A 80 -5.25 -17.26 -5.46
N ARG A 81 -4.31 -17.78 -4.69
CA ARG A 81 -2.91 -17.34 -4.70
C ARG A 81 -1.99 -18.54 -4.61
N THR A 82 -0.82 -18.47 -5.23
CA THR A 82 0.22 -19.49 -5.03
C THR A 82 1.18 -19.11 -3.91
N ARG A 83 1.90 -20.10 -3.36
CA ARG A 83 3.03 -19.85 -2.45
C ARG A 83 4.17 -19.04 -3.10
N GLY A 84 4.27 -19.08 -4.44
CA GLY A 84 5.20 -18.24 -5.21
C GLY A 84 4.75 -16.78 -5.33
N GLY A 85 3.51 -16.48 -4.93
CA GLY A 85 2.96 -15.13 -4.95
C GLY A 85 2.10 -14.80 -6.17
N ASP A 86 1.95 -15.74 -7.11
CA ASP A 86 1.06 -15.59 -8.28
C ASP A 86 -0.38 -15.45 -7.82
N VAL A 87 -1.16 -14.62 -8.51
CA VAL A 87 -2.59 -14.43 -8.25
C VAL A 87 -3.39 -15.06 -9.38
N LEU A 88 -4.42 -15.84 -9.02
CA LEU A 88 -5.29 -16.51 -9.98
C LEU A 88 -6.65 -15.84 -10.01
N PHE A 89 -7.13 -15.59 -11.23
CA PHE A 89 -8.37 -14.90 -11.53
C PHE A 89 -9.25 -15.74 -12.44
N TRP A 90 -10.55 -15.49 -12.41
CA TRP A 90 -11.48 -15.86 -13.46
C TRP A 90 -11.65 -14.68 -14.42
N ASP A 91 -11.64 -14.96 -15.72
CA ASP A 91 -12.12 -14.05 -16.73
C ASP A 91 -13.65 -14.13 -16.81
N THR A 92 -14.32 -13.14 -16.21
CA THR A 92 -15.79 -13.08 -16.20
C THR A 92 -16.38 -12.65 -17.54
N SER A 93 -15.56 -12.14 -18.46
CA SER A 93 -15.97 -11.78 -19.82
C SER A 93 -15.99 -12.96 -20.78
N ALA A 94 -15.28 -14.05 -20.46
CA ALA A 94 -15.13 -15.22 -21.33
C ALA A 94 -16.48 -15.90 -21.65
N CYS A 95 -17.43 -15.89 -20.71
CA CYS A 95 -18.76 -16.43 -20.92
C CYS A 95 -19.79 -15.86 -19.94
N VAL A 96 -21.05 -15.78 -20.38
CA VAL A 96 -22.21 -15.48 -19.50
C VAL A 96 -22.45 -16.60 -18.47
N ASP A 97 -22.04 -17.83 -18.79
CA ASP A 97 -22.11 -18.98 -17.91
C ASP A 97 -20.84 -19.08 -17.04
N PRO A 98 -20.93 -18.91 -15.70
CA PRO A 98 -19.77 -18.95 -14.82
C PRO A 98 -19.01 -20.27 -14.86
N ASP A 99 -19.68 -21.37 -15.16
CA ASP A 99 -19.05 -22.70 -15.25
C ASP A 99 -18.06 -22.80 -16.44
N LYS A 100 -18.03 -21.78 -17.30
CA LYS A 100 -17.12 -21.68 -18.45
C LYS A 100 -16.08 -20.56 -18.32
N TRP A 101 -16.01 -19.90 -17.17
CA TRP A 101 -14.97 -18.90 -16.95
C TRP A 101 -13.58 -19.53 -16.99
N THR A 102 -12.70 -18.88 -17.73
CA THR A 102 -11.31 -19.31 -17.92
C THR A 102 -10.40 -18.70 -16.86
N VAL A 103 -9.28 -19.36 -16.59
CA VAL A 103 -8.31 -18.92 -15.60
C VAL A 103 -7.32 -17.93 -16.21
N VAL A 104 -7.09 -16.81 -15.53
CA VAL A 104 -6.02 -15.86 -15.83
C VAL A 104 -5.06 -15.83 -14.64
N VAL A 105 -3.76 -15.90 -14.90
CA VAL A 105 -2.73 -15.86 -13.85
C VAL A 105 -1.88 -14.62 -14.00
N GLN A 106 -1.72 -13.89 -12.89
CA GLN A 106 -0.72 -12.86 -12.73
C GLN A 106 0.51 -13.46 -12.05
N HIS A 107 1.63 -13.55 -12.75
CA HIS A 107 2.86 -14.11 -12.20
C HIS A 107 3.65 -13.08 -11.39
N SER A 108 4.13 -13.47 -10.21
CA SER A 108 4.91 -12.61 -9.29
C SER A 108 6.37 -12.41 -9.72
N GLY A 109 6.83 -13.09 -10.78
CA GLY A 109 8.18 -12.98 -11.29
C GLY A 109 8.28 -13.26 -12.79
N ALA A 110 8.27 -12.21 -13.61
CA ALA A 110 8.83 -12.30 -14.95
C ALA A 110 10.35 -12.17 -14.84
N VAL A 111 11.08 -13.28 -14.91
CA VAL A 111 12.53 -13.22 -15.09
C VAL A 111 12.79 -12.61 -16.47
N PRO A 112 13.46 -11.45 -16.60
CA PRO A 112 13.73 -10.86 -17.91
C PRO A 112 14.41 -11.87 -18.85
N GLY A 113 13.83 -12.11 -20.02
CA GLY A 113 14.34 -13.08 -21.00
C GLY A 113 13.83 -14.51 -20.84
N SER A 114 12.99 -14.82 -19.86
CA SER A 114 12.34 -16.15 -19.75
C SER A 114 11.21 -16.37 -20.75
N GLY A 115 10.75 -15.31 -21.43
CA GLY A 115 9.56 -15.35 -22.28
C GLY A 115 8.24 -15.43 -21.50
N LEU A 116 8.29 -15.38 -20.17
CA LEU A 116 7.10 -15.40 -19.32
C LEU A 116 6.41 -14.03 -19.35
N LEU A 117 5.18 -14.01 -19.84
CA LEU A 117 4.30 -12.86 -19.72
C LEU A 117 3.84 -12.72 -18.27
N ARG A 118 3.76 -11.48 -17.78
CA ARG A 118 3.27 -11.20 -16.43
C ARG A 118 1.82 -11.62 -16.25
N TRP A 119 1.03 -11.52 -17.30
CA TRP A 119 -0.37 -11.92 -17.37
C TRP A 119 -0.50 -13.04 -18.40
N HIS A 120 -1.07 -14.16 -17.98
CA HIS A 120 -1.27 -15.32 -18.84
C HIS A 120 -2.72 -15.80 -18.76
N GLN A 121 -3.40 -15.86 -19.90
CA GLN A 121 -4.75 -16.42 -20.01
C GLN A 121 -4.64 -17.90 -20.36
N TYR A 122 -5.43 -18.75 -19.70
CA TYR A 122 -5.51 -20.18 -19.95
C TYR A 122 -6.92 -20.53 -20.39
N ASP A 123 -7.08 -21.28 -21.49
CA ASP A 123 -8.36 -21.80 -21.98
C ASP A 123 -8.88 -22.97 -21.13
N LEU A 124 -8.76 -22.85 -19.80
CA LEU A 124 -9.06 -23.88 -18.82
C LEU A 124 -9.99 -23.31 -17.77
N THR A 125 -11.02 -24.08 -17.41
CA THR A 125 -11.85 -23.82 -16.22
C THR A 125 -11.03 -24.04 -14.94
N LEU A 126 -11.56 -23.66 -13.77
CA LEU A 126 -10.91 -23.88 -12.48
C LEU A 126 -10.44 -25.34 -12.32
N THR A 127 -11.37 -26.29 -12.45
CA THR A 127 -11.04 -27.71 -12.27
C THR A 127 -10.06 -28.21 -13.32
N ASP A 128 -10.18 -27.78 -14.58
CA ASP A 128 -9.26 -28.17 -15.65
C ASP A 128 -7.85 -27.63 -15.42
N TYR A 129 -7.73 -26.38 -14.93
CA TYR A 129 -6.47 -25.76 -14.55
C TYR A 129 -5.83 -26.50 -13.37
N LEU A 130 -6.56 -26.74 -12.27
CA LEU A 130 -6.04 -27.51 -11.13
C LEU A 130 -5.61 -28.92 -11.55
N ARG A 131 -6.42 -29.60 -12.38
CA ARG A 131 -6.07 -30.91 -12.93
C ARG A 131 -4.80 -30.85 -13.76
N HIS A 132 -4.58 -29.78 -14.52
CA HIS A 132 -3.38 -29.59 -15.31
C HIS A 132 -2.13 -29.47 -14.43
N THR A 133 -2.22 -28.81 -13.28
CA THR A 133 -1.07 -28.63 -12.37
C THR A 133 -0.57 -29.91 -11.67
N VAL A 134 -1.37 -30.99 -11.64
CA VAL A 134 -1.03 -32.27 -10.98
C VAL A 134 -0.47 -33.31 -11.95
N ARG A 135 -0.47 -33.03 -13.27
CA ARG A 135 -0.10 -34.04 -14.27
C ARG A 135 1.40 -34.31 -14.26
N ASP A 136 1.77 -35.59 -14.22
CA ASP A 136 3.14 -36.06 -14.44
C ASP A 136 3.53 -36.09 -15.94
N THR A 137 2.55 -35.99 -16.83
CA THR A 137 2.74 -35.98 -18.29
C THR A 137 2.82 -34.57 -18.83
N TRP A 138 3.85 -34.29 -19.64
CA TRP A 138 4.08 -33.00 -20.28
C TRP A 138 3.04 -32.72 -21.39
N GLU A 139 1.92 -32.13 -21.01
CA GLU A 139 0.97 -31.51 -21.92
C GLU A 139 1.08 -30.00 -21.76
N LEU A 140 1.19 -29.25 -22.86
CA LEU A 140 1.21 -27.79 -22.79
C LEU A 140 -0.23 -27.28 -22.65
N PRO A 141 -0.49 -26.30 -21.78
CA PRO A 141 -1.78 -25.63 -21.73
C PRO A 141 -2.00 -24.86 -23.04
N SER A 142 -3.25 -24.54 -23.33
CA SER A 142 -3.60 -23.62 -24.42
C SER A 142 -3.98 -22.26 -23.82
N PRO A 143 -3.36 -21.16 -24.26
CA PRO A 143 -2.07 -21.08 -24.97
C PRO A 143 -0.88 -21.56 -24.12
N PRO A 144 0.25 -21.98 -24.73
CA PRO A 144 1.44 -22.40 -23.99
C PRO A 144 1.92 -21.30 -23.04
N GLY A 145 2.15 -21.65 -21.77
CA GLY A 145 2.53 -20.72 -20.72
C GLY A 145 3.37 -21.37 -19.62
N PRO A 146 3.80 -20.60 -18.61
CA PRO A 146 4.45 -21.16 -17.43
C PRO A 146 3.59 -22.29 -16.84
N LEU A 147 4.24 -23.41 -16.59
CA LEU A 147 3.62 -24.57 -15.97
C LEU A 147 3.77 -24.45 -14.46
N LEU A 148 2.65 -24.30 -13.77
CA LEU A 148 2.60 -24.56 -12.35
C LEU A 148 2.53 -26.08 -12.13
N GLY A 149 3.57 -26.67 -11.52
CA GLY A 149 3.63 -28.10 -11.18
C GLY A 149 4.81 -28.86 -11.80
N PRO A 150 4.81 -30.21 -11.71
CA PRO A 150 3.75 -31.03 -11.13
C PRO A 150 3.60 -30.80 -9.62
N LEU A 151 2.38 -30.50 -9.19
CA LEU A 151 2.01 -30.39 -7.79
C LEU A 151 1.51 -31.74 -7.27
N PRO A 152 1.69 -32.05 -5.97
CA PRO A 152 1.00 -33.16 -5.35
C PRO A 152 -0.51 -33.10 -5.60
N GLY A 153 -1.14 -34.25 -5.89
CA GLY A 153 -2.61 -34.34 -6.04
C GLY A 153 -3.37 -34.31 -4.71
N THR A 154 -2.90 -33.52 -3.74
CA THR A 154 -3.44 -33.44 -2.39
C THR A 154 -4.35 -32.23 -2.24
N VAL A 155 -5.40 -32.38 -1.43
CA VAL A 155 -6.30 -31.30 -1.03
C VAL A 155 -6.40 -31.35 0.49
N ALA A 156 -6.12 -30.23 1.15
CA ALA A 156 -6.23 -30.12 2.59
C ALA A 156 -6.81 -28.77 2.98
N ARG A 157 -7.56 -28.71 4.09
CA ARG A 157 -7.92 -27.43 4.69
C ARG A 157 -6.64 -26.69 5.07
N THR A 158 -6.58 -25.40 4.77
CA THR A 158 -5.36 -24.61 5.02
C THR A 158 -5.10 -24.51 6.52
N ALA A 159 -3.84 -24.72 6.93
CA ALA A 159 -3.43 -24.56 8.32
C ALA A 159 -3.41 -23.09 8.76
N PHE A 160 -3.39 -22.14 7.81
CA PHE A 160 -3.33 -20.71 8.09
C PHE A 160 -4.65 -20.15 8.65
N LEU A 161 -5.77 -20.77 8.28
CA LEU A 161 -7.12 -20.37 8.69
C LEU A 161 -7.84 -21.53 9.42
N SER A 162 -7.21 -22.04 10.48
CA SER A 162 -7.73 -23.18 11.25
C SER A 162 -9.07 -22.90 11.93
N GLU A 163 -9.37 -21.62 12.21
CA GLU A 163 -10.57 -21.14 12.92
C GLU A 163 -11.46 -20.32 11.98
N ALA A 164 -11.38 -20.58 10.67
CA ALA A 164 -12.19 -19.87 9.69
C ALA A 164 -13.69 -20.07 9.91
N GLU A 165 -14.41 -18.95 10.00
CA GLU A 165 -15.87 -18.88 10.04
C GLU A 165 -16.43 -18.48 8.67
N VAL A 166 -17.73 -18.70 8.47
CA VAL A 166 -18.43 -18.29 7.24
C VAL A 166 -18.39 -16.78 7.12
N TRP A 167 -17.95 -16.28 5.96
CA TRP A 167 -17.91 -14.85 5.71
C TRP A 167 -19.31 -14.29 5.48
N THR A 168 -19.60 -13.18 6.15
CA THR A 168 -20.82 -12.40 5.93
C THR A 168 -20.43 -11.10 5.25
N PRO A 169 -21.05 -10.75 4.10
CA PRO A 169 -20.77 -9.49 3.44
C PRO A 169 -20.95 -8.30 4.38
N PRO A 170 -20.03 -7.33 4.39
CA PRO A 170 -20.18 -6.14 5.21
C PRO A 170 -21.41 -5.34 4.75
N ALA A 171 -22.13 -4.76 5.71
CA ALA A 171 -23.20 -3.83 5.41
C ALA A 171 -22.65 -2.62 4.63
N PRO A 172 -23.42 -2.03 3.71
CA PRO A 172 -23.02 -0.78 3.06
C PRO A 172 -22.73 0.30 4.12
N VAL A 173 -21.52 0.85 4.07
CA VAL A 173 -21.11 1.94 4.96
C VAL A 173 -21.51 3.25 4.29
N PRO A 174 -22.19 4.19 5.00
CA PRO A 174 -22.47 5.50 4.43
C PRO A 174 -21.16 6.23 4.11
N PRO A 175 -21.13 7.08 3.07
CA PRO A 175 -19.93 7.85 2.74
C PRO A 175 -19.42 8.63 3.95
N ARG A 176 -18.10 8.68 4.14
CA ARG A 176 -17.49 9.37 5.27
C ARG A 176 -17.78 10.88 5.27
N LEU A 177 -17.88 11.48 4.09
CA LEU A 177 -18.17 12.90 3.89
C LEU A 177 -19.45 13.09 3.06
N THR A 178 -20.19 14.15 3.36
CA THR A 178 -21.28 14.62 2.49
C THR A 178 -20.72 15.13 1.15
N GLY A 179 -21.57 15.26 0.12
CA GLY A 179 -21.13 15.77 -1.19
C GLY A 179 -20.50 17.17 -1.12
N ALA A 180 -21.03 18.05 -0.26
CA ALA A 180 -20.47 19.40 -0.07
C ALA A 180 -19.12 19.37 0.64
N GLU A 181 -18.97 18.58 1.72
CA GLU A 181 -17.70 18.40 2.42
C GLU A 181 -16.65 17.78 1.50
N ARG A 182 -17.05 16.84 0.64
CA ARG A 182 -16.17 16.21 -0.34
C ARG A 182 -15.62 17.23 -1.35
N CYS A 183 -16.44 18.13 -1.89
CA CYS A 183 -15.95 19.21 -2.75
C CYS A 183 -14.98 20.14 -2.03
N ILE A 184 -15.17 20.40 -0.74
CA ILE A 184 -14.22 21.20 0.06
C ILE A 184 -12.93 20.41 0.25
N ALA A 185 -13.02 19.17 0.71
CA ALA A 185 -11.87 18.32 1.00
C ALA A 185 -10.97 18.09 -0.22
N LEU A 186 -11.57 17.82 -1.39
CA LEU A 186 -10.83 17.43 -2.59
C LEU A 186 -10.45 18.59 -3.52
N GLU A 187 -11.21 19.68 -3.54
CA GLU A 187 -11.05 20.70 -4.59
C GLU A 187 -10.76 22.11 -4.06
N SER A 188 -11.54 22.59 -3.08
CA SER A 188 -11.55 24.03 -2.74
C SER A 188 -10.95 24.39 -1.39
N GLY A 189 -10.87 23.44 -0.45
CA GLY A 189 -10.25 23.63 0.86
C GLY A 189 -8.73 23.81 0.72
N THR A 190 -8.14 24.59 1.61
CA THR A 190 -6.70 24.90 1.59
C THR A 190 -6.08 24.68 2.96
N GLY A 191 -4.78 24.34 2.99
CA GLY A 191 -4.04 24.17 4.22
C GLY A 191 -4.70 23.21 5.22
N LEU A 192 -4.67 23.60 6.49
CA LEU A 192 -5.05 22.72 7.59
C LEU A 192 -6.54 22.39 7.61
N ASP A 193 -7.40 23.30 7.14
CA ASP A 193 -8.85 23.07 7.08
C ASP A 193 -9.22 22.03 6.04
N GLY A 194 -8.56 22.06 4.87
CA GLY A 194 -8.70 20.99 3.88
C GLY A 194 -8.20 19.65 4.41
N LEU A 195 -7.04 19.66 5.09
CA LEU A 195 -6.43 18.46 5.65
C LEU A 195 -7.30 17.81 6.72
N ARG A 196 -7.90 18.60 7.63
CA ARG A 196 -8.83 18.13 8.68
C ARG A 196 -10.04 17.38 8.14
N LEU A 197 -10.56 17.80 6.99
CA LEU A 197 -11.70 17.12 6.37
C LEU A 197 -11.29 15.75 5.81
N LEU A 198 -10.09 15.66 5.22
CA LEU A 198 -9.56 14.39 4.70
C LEU A 198 -9.10 13.46 5.81
N ALA A 199 -8.35 13.94 6.78
CA ALA A 199 -7.84 13.15 7.89
C ALA A 199 -8.14 13.90 9.19
N PRO A 200 -9.23 13.56 9.90
CA PRO A 200 -9.57 14.23 11.15
C PRO A 200 -8.44 14.09 12.18
N PRO A 201 -8.10 15.17 12.93
CA PRO A 201 -7.08 15.08 13.96
C PRO A 201 -7.55 14.17 15.11
N PRO A 202 -6.62 13.50 15.80
CA PRO A 202 -6.96 12.67 16.95
C PRO A 202 -7.45 13.54 18.12
N GLU A 203 -8.34 13.00 18.94
CA GLU A 203 -8.80 13.70 20.16
C GLU A 203 -7.65 14.02 21.13
N ARG A 204 -6.59 13.21 21.11
CA ARG A 204 -5.41 13.34 21.96
C ARG A 204 -4.14 13.14 21.14
N PRO A 205 -3.57 14.22 20.59
CA PRO A 205 -2.27 14.20 19.93
C PRO A 205 -1.18 13.69 20.86
N TYR A 206 -0.25 12.89 20.33
CA TYR A 206 0.89 12.40 21.09
C TYR A 206 2.19 13.01 20.57
N LEU A 207 2.84 13.82 21.41
CA LEU A 207 4.11 14.46 21.07
C LEU A 207 5.30 13.90 21.87
N GLY A 208 5.04 13.15 22.95
CA GLY A 208 6.01 12.80 23.98
C GLY A 208 5.83 13.63 25.25
N ASP A 209 6.76 13.52 26.19
CA ASP A 209 6.68 14.09 27.55
C ASP A 209 7.54 15.36 27.74
N GLY A 210 8.19 15.82 26.68
CA GLY A 210 9.11 16.97 26.68
C GLY A 210 8.45 18.30 26.33
N SER A 211 9.28 19.27 25.90
CA SER A 211 8.84 20.60 25.47
C SER A 211 9.56 21.03 24.20
N TRP A 212 8.91 21.87 23.40
CA TRP A 212 9.51 22.47 22.20
C TRP A 212 10.79 23.24 22.52
N GLU A 213 10.82 24.00 23.62
CA GLU A 213 12.02 24.72 24.07
C GLU A 213 13.20 23.77 24.32
N GLY A 214 12.94 22.62 24.97
CA GLY A 214 13.96 21.59 25.19
C GLY A 214 14.48 20.99 23.89
N LEU A 215 13.59 20.68 22.94
CA LEU A 215 13.97 20.17 21.63
C LEU A 215 14.79 21.20 20.83
N PHE A 216 14.39 22.47 20.84
CA PHE A 216 15.12 23.53 20.12
C PHE A 216 16.51 23.77 20.71
N ALA A 217 16.63 23.74 22.03
CA ALA A 217 17.92 23.82 22.71
C ALA A 217 18.83 22.64 22.34
N GLU A 218 18.26 21.44 22.20
CA GLU A 218 18.98 20.25 21.79
C GLU A 218 19.43 20.28 20.31
N LEU A 219 18.56 20.71 19.41
CA LEU A 219 18.88 20.85 17.98
C LEU A 219 19.79 22.05 17.68
N GLY A 220 19.86 23.03 18.59
CA GLY A 220 20.56 24.29 18.37
C GLY A 220 19.84 25.25 17.42
N THR A 221 18.57 24.98 17.09
CA THR A 221 17.74 25.76 16.18
C THR A 221 16.25 25.49 16.47
N SER A 222 15.38 26.44 16.14
CA SER A 222 13.94 26.19 16.12
C SER A 222 13.53 25.40 14.86
N LEU A 223 12.39 24.72 14.93
CA LEU A 223 11.78 24.07 13.77
C LEU A 223 10.77 25.02 13.10
N PRO A 224 10.43 24.78 11.82
CA PRO A 224 9.44 25.59 11.12
C PRO A 224 8.10 25.64 11.88
N GLY A 225 7.49 26.82 11.98
CA GLY A 225 6.25 27.05 12.72
C GLY A 225 5.06 26.26 12.17
N GLN A 226 5.03 25.96 10.87
CA GLN A 226 4.01 25.06 10.29
C GLN A 226 4.12 23.64 10.85
N TYR A 227 5.33 23.13 11.09
CA TYR A 227 5.53 21.82 11.69
C TYR A 227 5.04 21.78 13.13
N VAL A 228 5.44 22.77 13.94
CA VAL A 228 4.98 22.88 15.33
C VAL A 228 3.45 22.90 15.40
N ARG A 229 2.80 23.72 14.57
CA ARG A 229 1.33 23.79 14.49
C ARG A 229 0.70 22.46 14.11
N LEU A 230 1.27 21.76 13.12
CA LEU A 230 0.76 20.45 12.69
C LEU A 230 0.92 19.41 13.80
N MET A 231 2.06 19.39 14.49
CA MET A 231 2.34 18.45 15.57
C MET A 231 1.54 18.74 16.83
N ASP A 232 1.26 20.01 17.15
CA ASP A 232 0.37 20.35 18.27
C ASP A 232 -1.07 19.86 18.02
N GLU A 233 -1.48 19.76 16.76
CA GLU A 233 -2.84 19.35 16.39
C GLU A 233 -2.99 17.85 16.10
N TYR A 234 -2.05 17.23 15.40
CA TYR A 234 -2.10 15.82 15.04
C TYR A 234 -1.21 14.96 15.95
N GLY A 235 -0.10 15.53 16.42
CA GLY A 235 0.95 14.79 17.09
C GLY A 235 1.77 13.95 16.11
N ALA A 236 2.63 13.11 16.66
CA ALA A 236 3.33 12.09 15.91
C ALA A 236 2.38 10.94 15.60
N GLY A 237 2.60 10.30 14.45
CA GLY A 237 1.69 9.31 13.92
C GLY A 237 2.13 8.79 12.57
N ILE A 238 1.24 8.06 11.92
CA ILE A 238 1.39 7.63 10.54
C ILE A 238 0.20 8.09 9.72
N TRP A 239 0.51 8.76 8.62
CA TRP A 239 -0.45 9.16 7.61
C TRP A 239 -0.66 8.03 6.61
N SER A 240 -1.92 7.68 6.38
CA SER A 240 -2.39 6.68 5.40
C SER A 240 -1.63 5.36 5.48
N GLY A 241 -1.19 4.98 6.69
CA GLY A 241 -0.42 3.76 6.94
C GLY A 241 0.98 3.73 6.29
N TRP A 242 1.48 4.86 5.78
CA TRP A 242 2.70 4.91 4.97
C TRP A 242 3.75 5.92 5.46
N LEU A 243 3.39 7.20 5.67
CA LEU A 243 4.34 8.25 6.07
C LEU A 243 4.34 8.43 7.59
N ARG A 244 5.45 8.12 8.25
CA ARG A 244 5.61 8.15 9.71
C ARG A 244 6.27 9.43 10.16
N PHE A 245 5.63 10.16 11.06
CA PHE A 245 6.24 11.28 11.77
C PHE A 245 6.90 10.83 13.05
N HIS A 246 8.12 11.34 13.28
CA HIS A 246 8.86 11.07 14.49
C HIS A 246 8.20 11.75 15.69
N THR A 247 8.34 11.16 16.88
CA THR A 247 7.84 11.74 18.14
C THR A 247 8.77 12.87 18.59
N PRO A 248 8.39 14.16 18.43
CA PRO A 248 9.33 15.27 18.53
C PRO A 248 9.79 15.52 19.97
N LEU A 249 8.92 15.35 20.96
CA LEU A 249 9.16 15.71 22.36
C LEU A 249 9.47 14.48 23.22
N ARG A 250 9.95 13.38 22.65
CA ARG A 250 10.34 12.19 23.42
C ARG A 250 11.66 12.45 24.16
N THR A 251 11.67 12.22 25.47
CA THR A 251 12.83 12.46 26.34
C THR A 251 13.61 11.20 26.72
N GLY A 252 13.05 10.01 26.48
CA GLY A 252 13.66 8.70 26.78
C GLY A 252 14.59 8.18 25.69
N GLU A 253 14.55 6.87 25.40
CA GLU A 253 15.24 6.32 24.23
C GLU A 253 14.53 6.74 22.93
N ARG A 254 15.26 6.70 21.79
CA ARG A 254 14.72 6.99 20.44
C ARG A 254 14.11 8.38 20.38
N ARG A 255 14.89 9.37 20.81
CA ARG A 255 14.49 10.78 20.79
C ARG A 255 14.51 11.26 19.34
N PHE A 256 13.86 12.39 19.10
CA PHE A 256 13.89 13.04 17.78
C PHE A 256 15.33 13.22 17.27
N LEU A 257 16.24 13.73 18.11
CA LEU A 257 17.65 13.89 17.75
C LEU A 257 18.31 12.54 17.41
N THR A 258 17.97 11.45 18.12
CA THR A 258 18.53 10.12 17.81
C THR A 258 18.20 9.69 16.39
N HIS A 259 16.95 9.89 15.93
CA HIS A 259 16.57 9.59 14.54
C HIS A 259 17.27 10.51 13.53
N VAL A 260 17.45 11.79 13.86
CA VAL A 260 18.21 12.73 13.03
C VAL A 260 19.66 12.26 12.87
N GLU A 261 20.34 11.93 13.97
CA GLU A 261 21.73 11.47 13.99
C GLU A 261 21.89 10.15 13.23
N GLU A 262 21.03 9.16 13.50
CA GLU A 262 21.05 7.86 12.79
C GLU A 262 20.88 8.03 11.28
N THR A 263 19.97 8.92 10.87
CA THR A 263 19.70 9.19 9.45
C THR A 263 20.86 9.94 8.80
N ALA A 264 21.41 10.96 9.48
CA ALA A 264 22.58 11.71 9.00
C ALA A 264 23.82 10.81 8.86
N ASP A 265 24.03 9.89 9.81
CA ASP A 265 25.11 8.90 9.78
C ASP A 265 24.94 7.90 8.63
N ALA A 266 23.72 7.40 8.41
CA ALA A 266 23.42 6.52 7.29
C ALA A 266 23.64 7.22 5.95
N TYR A 267 23.19 8.47 5.82
CA TYR A 267 23.39 9.27 4.62
C TYR A 267 24.88 9.55 4.36
N ARG A 268 25.67 9.85 5.41
CA ARG A 268 27.12 10.05 5.31
C ARG A 268 27.83 8.82 4.74
N GLN A 269 27.54 7.65 5.28
CA GLN A 269 28.13 6.38 4.81
C GLN A 269 27.81 6.12 3.33
N LEU A 270 26.56 6.38 2.92
CA LEU A 270 26.14 6.24 1.54
C LEU A 270 26.83 7.25 0.62
N LYS A 271 26.95 8.51 1.06
CA LYS A 271 27.66 9.59 0.36
C LYS A 271 29.14 9.29 0.19
N GLU A 272 29.84 8.75 1.20
CA GLU A 272 31.24 8.35 1.09
C GLU A 272 31.47 7.30 -0.01
N GLY A 273 30.54 6.35 -0.15
CA GLY A 273 30.61 5.32 -1.18
C GLY A 273 30.24 5.80 -2.59
N ARG A 274 29.26 6.72 -2.70
CA ARG A 274 28.73 7.22 -3.99
C ARG A 274 28.32 8.70 -3.93
N PRO A 275 29.29 9.65 -3.87
CA PRO A 275 28.97 11.06 -3.61
C PRO A 275 27.99 11.70 -4.61
N SER A 276 28.04 11.29 -5.88
CA SER A 276 27.16 11.83 -6.93
C SER A 276 25.70 11.43 -6.77
N TRP A 277 25.40 10.35 -6.04
CA TRP A 277 24.02 9.87 -5.80
C TRP A 277 23.42 10.49 -4.54
N TYR A 278 24.26 11.05 -3.66
CA TYR A 278 23.87 11.62 -2.37
C TYR A 278 24.34 13.08 -2.26
N PRO A 279 23.75 14.01 -3.02
CA PRO A 279 24.25 15.38 -3.16
C PRO A 279 24.01 16.25 -1.93
N LEU A 280 22.97 16.00 -1.13
CA LEU A 280 22.60 16.82 0.04
C LEU A 280 23.75 16.99 1.05
N ALA A 281 23.80 18.14 1.70
CA ALA A 281 24.69 18.38 2.84
C ALA A 281 24.20 17.59 4.07
N ILE A 282 25.11 17.28 4.98
CA ILE A 282 24.80 16.43 6.14
C ILE A 282 24.56 17.35 7.33
N TRP A 283 23.37 17.28 7.93
CA TRP A 283 23.09 18.02 9.16
C TRP A 283 24.11 17.64 10.26
N PRO A 284 24.65 18.60 11.05
CA PRO A 284 24.24 20.00 11.20
C PRO A 284 25.00 21.02 10.32
N GLU A 285 25.63 20.62 9.22
CA GLU A 285 26.24 21.58 8.28
C GLU A 285 25.17 22.56 7.71
N PRO A 286 25.54 23.80 7.35
CA PRO A 286 24.60 24.74 6.71
C PRO A 286 23.98 24.14 5.44
N GLY A 287 22.66 24.23 5.30
CA GLY A 287 21.89 23.57 4.23
C GLY A 287 21.78 22.05 4.38
N GLY A 288 22.17 21.50 5.54
CA GLY A 288 22.09 20.08 5.85
C GLY A 288 20.65 19.57 5.87
N PHE A 289 20.47 18.31 5.48
CA PHE A 289 19.17 17.65 5.53
C PHE A 289 18.80 17.26 6.97
N LEU A 290 17.73 17.87 7.49
CA LEU A 290 17.16 17.58 8.81
C LEU A 290 15.86 16.77 8.65
N PRO A 291 15.89 15.44 8.85
CA PRO A 291 14.71 14.58 8.72
C PRO A 291 13.77 14.71 9.91
N PHE A 292 12.46 14.66 9.65
CA PHE A 292 11.43 14.57 10.69
C PHE A 292 10.41 13.45 10.44
N ALA A 293 10.47 12.81 9.27
CA ALA A 293 9.59 11.73 8.88
C ALA A 293 10.29 10.70 8.00
N ASN A 294 9.73 9.48 7.98
CA ASN A 294 10.12 8.45 7.04
C ASN A 294 8.94 7.59 6.58
N SER A 295 9.00 7.10 5.34
CA SER A 295 8.03 6.15 4.82
C SER A 295 8.29 4.74 5.35
N ILE A 296 7.30 3.85 5.27
CA ILE A 296 7.50 2.41 5.51
C ILE A 296 8.46 1.76 4.49
N ASP A 297 8.63 2.39 3.34
CA ASP A 297 9.52 1.94 2.27
C ASP A 297 10.94 2.48 2.40
N GLY A 298 11.20 3.42 3.31
CA GLY A 298 12.55 3.92 3.63
C GLY A 298 12.93 5.22 2.92
N ASP A 299 11.96 5.98 2.44
CA ASP A 299 12.12 7.37 2.01
C ASP A 299 12.07 8.30 3.24
N TYR A 300 12.76 9.44 3.18
CA TYR A 300 12.78 10.42 4.28
C TYR A 300 12.25 11.77 3.82
N LEU A 301 11.45 12.42 4.65
CA LEU A 301 11.01 13.79 4.46
C LEU A 301 11.65 14.67 5.53
N GLY A 302 12.18 15.80 5.10
CA GLY A 302 12.95 16.70 5.95
C GLY A 302 13.07 18.09 5.35
N TRP A 303 13.81 18.94 6.03
CA TRP A 303 14.14 20.27 5.54
C TRP A 303 15.61 20.37 5.14
N LEU A 304 15.89 21.23 4.18
CA LEU A 304 17.23 21.77 4.00
C LEU A 304 17.37 22.97 4.94
N THR A 305 18.27 22.92 5.91
CA THR A 305 18.46 23.98 6.90
C THR A 305 19.25 25.17 6.31
N GLU A 306 18.69 25.78 5.27
CA GLU A 306 19.25 26.89 4.50
C GLU A 306 18.83 28.24 5.08
N GLY A 307 19.80 29.09 5.38
CA GLY A 307 19.52 30.42 5.96
C GLY A 307 19.14 30.37 7.44
N GLU A 308 18.91 31.56 8.01
CA GLU A 308 18.68 31.75 9.44
C GLU A 308 17.21 31.60 9.87
N ASP A 309 16.28 31.66 8.91
CA ASP A 309 14.83 31.59 9.17
C ASP A 309 14.30 30.18 8.89
N PRO A 310 13.93 29.39 9.94
CA PRO A 310 13.38 28.06 9.75
C PRO A 310 12.06 28.04 8.98
N ASP A 311 11.26 29.09 9.02
CA ASP A 311 10.01 29.14 8.24
C ASP A 311 10.25 29.21 6.73
N ALA A 312 11.46 29.57 6.30
CA ALA A 312 11.87 29.60 4.91
C ALA A 312 12.59 28.33 4.44
N TRP A 313 12.84 27.36 5.33
CA TRP A 313 13.58 26.15 4.97
C TRP A 313 12.84 25.31 3.92
N PRO A 314 13.49 24.98 2.79
CA PRO A 314 12.86 24.16 1.77
C PRO A 314 12.55 22.75 2.29
N LEU A 315 11.31 22.30 2.03
CA LEU A 315 10.91 20.92 2.29
C LEU A 315 11.44 20.03 1.16
N ILE A 316 12.04 18.88 1.49
CA ILE A 316 12.63 17.98 0.50
C ILE A 316 12.47 16.52 0.90
N VAL A 317 12.41 15.65 -0.11
CA VAL A 317 12.39 14.20 0.05
C VAL A 317 13.77 13.64 -0.28
N TRP A 318 14.29 12.77 0.57
CA TRP A 318 15.37 11.85 0.23
C TRP A 318 14.74 10.49 -0.15
N PRO A 319 14.57 10.20 -1.46
CA PRO A 319 13.92 8.98 -1.91
C PRO A 319 14.86 7.77 -1.85
N ARG A 320 14.33 6.58 -1.53
CA ARG A 320 15.11 5.33 -1.50
C ARG A 320 15.39 4.79 -2.91
N HIS A 321 14.42 4.94 -3.81
CA HIS A 321 14.39 4.24 -5.10
C HIS A 321 14.43 5.17 -6.32
N ALA A 322 14.89 6.41 -6.12
CA ALA A 322 15.06 7.39 -7.19
C ALA A 322 16.28 8.27 -6.90
N ASP A 323 16.73 9.00 -7.92
CA ASP A 323 17.73 10.05 -7.73
C ASP A 323 17.15 11.21 -6.91
N GLN A 324 18.04 11.94 -6.22
CA GLN A 324 17.65 13.09 -5.42
C GLN A 324 17.02 14.18 -6.31
N GLY A 325 15.75 14.47 -6.05
CA GLY A 325 14.99 15.55 -6.71
C GLY A 325 15.24 16.93 -6.07
N PRO A 326 14.68 18.01 -6.67
CA PRO A 326 14.68 19.34 -6.06
C PRO A 326 13.80 19.38 -4.80
N PRO A 327 13.89 20.46 -3.99
CA PRO A 327 12.89 20.73 -2.96
C PRO A 327 11.47 20.78 -3.51
N LEU A 328 10.50 20.45 -2.66
CA LEU A 328 9.07 20.54 -2.97
C LEU A 328 8.64 22.00 -3.06
N GLU A 329 7.71 22.30 -3.98
CA GLU A 329 7.26 23.67 -4.24
C GLU A 329 6.36 24.23 -3.11
N GLY A 330 5.69 23.34 -2.36
CA GLY A 330 4.75 23.70 -1.29
C GLY A 330 5.33 23.57 0.12
N GLY A 331 4.66 24.21 1.08
CA GLY A 331 4.91 24.00 2.51
C GLY A 331 4.44 22.63 2.98
N LEU A 332 4.75 22.27 4.24
CA LEU A 332 4.44 20.94 4.79
C LEU A 332 2.94 20.61 4.73
N ILE A 333 2.09 21.54 5.17
CA ILE A 333 0.64 21.27 5.28
C ILE A 333 0.03 21.11 3.88
N ASP A 334 0.40 21.98 2.93
CA ASP A 334 -0.11 21.90 1.56
C ASP A 334 0.42 20.65 0.85
N THR A 335 1.68 20.27 1.08
CA THR A 335 2.25 19.00 0.59
C THR A 335 1.46 17.80 1.08
N LEU A 336 1.12 17.74 2.38
CA LEU A 336 0.31 16.65 2.93
C LEU A 336 -1.12 16.66 2.36
N LEU A 337 -1.72 17.84 2.20
CA LEU A 337 -3.06 17.98 1.63
C LEU A 337 -3.09 17.47 0.18
N ASP A 338 -2.16 17.92 -0.65
CA ASP A 338 -2.06 17.50 -2.05
C ASP A 338 -1.73 16.00 -2.16
N TRP A 339 -0.91 15.48 -1.25
CA TRP A 339 -0.64 14.05 -1.19
C TRP A 339 -1.89 13.25 -0.82
N GLN A 340 -2.65 13.67 0.19
CA GLN A 340 -3.89 13.00 0.60
C GLN A 340 -5.00 13.11 -0.44
N ARG A 341 -4.94 14.10 -1.33
CA ARG A 341 -5.83 14.20 -2.51
C ARG A 341 -5.40 13.29 -3.66
N GLY A 342 -4.18 12.76 -3.62
CA GLY A 342 -3.56 12.05 -4.73
C GLY A 342 -3.11 12.97 -5.87
N THR A 343 -3.02 14.29 -5.65
CA THR A 343 -2.58 15.27 -6.65
C THR A 343 -1.09 15.53 -6.61
N LEU A 344 -0.41 15.20 -5.50
CA LEU A 344 1.05 15.23 -5.42
C LEU A 344 1.66 14.00 -6.12
N VAL A 345 2.37 14.23 -7.23
CA VAL A 345 3.15 13.21 -7.93
C VAL A 345 4.62 13.58 -7.85
N THR A 346 5.35 12.93 -6.94
CA THR A 346 6.80 13.14 -6.76
C THR A 346 7.49 11.86 -6.31
N ASN A 347 8.78 11.74 -6.59
CA ASN A 347 9.57 10.59 -6.16
C ASN A 347 9.66 10.54 -4.63
N GLY A 348 9.59 9.33 -4.08
CA GLY A 348 9.64 9.11 -2.63
C GLY A 348 8.34 9.46 -1.91
N PHE A 349 7.21 9.58 -2.62
CA PHE A 349 5.85 9.52 -2.06
C PHE A 349 5.07 8.38 -2.71
N ALA A 350 4.25 7.68 -1.92
CA ALA A 350 3.27 6.74 -2.46
C ALA A 350 2.17 7.50 -3.21
N VAL A 351 1.72 6.95 -4.34
CA VAL A 351 0.67 7.56 -5.17
C VAL A 351 -0.60 6.74 -5.07
N LEU A 352 -1.74 7.42 -5.04
CA LEU A 352 -3.04 6.77 -5.11
C LEU A 352 -3.25 6.07 -6.45
N ASP A 353 -4.08 5.04 -6.44
CA ASP A 353 -4.62 4.49 -7.67
C ASP A 353 -5.69 5.41 -8.28
N GLU A 354 -5.88 5.43 -9.60
CA GLU A 354 -6.83 6.32 -10.28
C GLU A 354 -8.28 6.03 -9.86
N GLU A 355 -8.56 4.78 -9.50
CA GLU A 355 -9.85 4.34 -8.99
C GLU A 355 -9.92 4.34 -7.45
N ASP A 356 -8.85 4.77 -6.77
CA ASP A 356 -8.92 4.94 -5.33
C ASP A 356 -9.76 6.16 -4.98
N ASP A 357 -10.54 6.04 -3.90
CA ASP A 357 -11.18 7.19 -3.29
C ASP A 357 -10.23 7.83 -2.27
N PRO A 358 -9.72 9.06 -2.51
CA PRO A 358 -8.82 9.73 -1.57
C PRO A 358 -9.48 9.97 -0.21
N VAL A 359 -10.80 10.16 -0.16
CA VAL A 359 -11.54 10.33 1.09
C VAL A 359 -11.53 9.04 1.90
N GLU A 360 -11.62 7.88 1.27
CA GLU A 360 -11.68 6.61 2.01
C GLU A 360 -10.29 6.10 2.39
N LEU A 361 -9.23 6.56 1.72
CA LEU A 361 -7.84 6.16 2.00
C LEU A 361 -7.07 7.15 2.86
N ALA A 362 -7.46 8.43 2.89
CA ALA A 362 -6.85 9.40 3.79
C ALA A 362 -7.16 9.03 5.25
N ASP A 363 -6.12 8.73 6.00
CA ASP A 363 -6.18 8.37 7.42
C ASP A 363 -4.99 8.97 8.17
N PHE A 364 -5.15 9.17 9.47
CA PHE A 364 -4.05 9.47 10.37
C PHE A 364 -4.20 8.66 11.66
N ARG A 365 -3.16 7.89 11.98
CA ARG A 365 -3.13 7.12 13.22
C ARG A 365 -2.10 7.71 14.17
N PRO A 366 -2.52 8.24 15.33
CA PRO A 366 -1.60 8.80 16.30
C PRO A 366 -0.74 7.70 16.93
N TRP A 367 0.48 8.07 17.28
CA TRP A 367 1.36 7.25 18.10
C TRP A 367 0.92 7.21 19.56
N ASN A 368 1.52 6.27 20.28
CA ASN A 368 1.42 6.17 21.73
C ASN A 368 2.82 5.91 22.31
N THR A 369 2.88 5.73 23.62
CA THR A 369 4.14 5.52 24.36
C THR A 369 4.97 4.31 23.92
N HIS A 370 4.39 3.35 23.19
CA HIS A 370 5.08 2.15 22.69
C HIS A 370 5.57 2.31 21.23
N ALA A 371 5.22 3.40 20.55
CA ALA A 371 5.64 3.63 19.17
C ALA A 371 7.15 3.78 19.09
N TYR A 372 7.78 3.11 18.12
CA TYR A 372 9.22 3.23 17.90
C TYR A 372 9.59 4.64 17.41
N TRP A 373 8.79 5.19 16.50
CA TRP A 373 9.02 6.43 15.77
C TRP A 373 8.69 7.66 16.59
#